data_AF-A0A0J8QZT2-F1
#
_entry.id   AF-A0A0J8QZT2-F1
#
_cell.length_a   1.000
_cell.length_b   1.000
_cell.length_c   1.000
_cell.angle_alpha   90.00
_cell.angle_beta   90.00
_cell.angle_gamma   90.00
#
_symmetry.space_group_name_H-M   'P 1'
#
loop_
_entity.id
_entity.type
_entity.pdbx_description
1 polymer ?
#
loop_
_entity_poly.entity_id
_entity_poly.type
_entity_poly.pdbx_seq_one_letter_code
_entity_poly.pdbx_strand_id
1 'polypeptide(L)'
;MWPGLPSVIIRFVCHVPTGMVGIIGLNLYNLVHDLDIYDVLPNGKSFLQGLHLVGTVGTATFAWNFVMFAASNFTKGFLLATIGFIDLGLSAALILGITWQSQFLPRSYASCKDAVDWRNGTDGRNLFVEVTKANLETVIPPHKSCRSFVQNWAVGIAVIILYLVCGLLNVILGFAYVEARDSFLHPAADYSDCCSCYIPTRWISRPISILFCNTKLGARFALRYLSKCLQAVRRTSNEKFQTSPAKDEDLTEKSALALISAKVTDNWHYVDIVELSPTPIEQFGTNFELEKLRKYTCEGISKDKCRVCKIQICNSCSTLGPVWESQPYRHMTICKPCCTKCFYTSYCRIDRERRHKRTDHRATCKVAHGNIKFAQRPNDAIQGRLCRLCEVKTPEQRQEILDTQDRLELQREARDHLACSRCNERLSSNGPRWWVCAYCDVECHDHIHPPWALGV
;
A
#
# COMPACT_ATOMS: atom_id res chain seq x y z
N MET A 1 11.61 34.86 5.55
CA MET A 1 12.53 34.23 4.57
C MET A 1 11.70 33.54 3.50
N TRP A 2 12.02 33.68 2.21
CA TRP A 2 11.31 32.99 1.12
C TRP A 2 11.78 31.54 1.06
N PRO A 3 11.00 30.54 1.52
CA PRO A 3 11.48 29.17 1.64
C PRO A 3 11.78 28.53 0.28
N GLY A 4 11.22 29.05 -0.82
CA GLY A 4 11.51 28.60 -2.17
C GLY A 4 12.79 29.17 -2.80
N LEU A 5 13.44 30.16 -2.19
CA LEU A 5 14.62 30.83 -2.79
C LEU A 5 15.80 29.87 -3.04
N PRO A 6 16.18 28.95 -2.12
CA PRO A 6 17.23 27.97 -2.39
C PRO A 6 16.91 27.08 -3.59
N SER A 7 15.63 26.71 -3.77
CA SER A 7 15.20 25.90 -4.92
C SER A 7 15.40 26.64 -6.24
N VAL A 8 15.06 27.93 -6.29
CA VAL A 8 15.23 28.75 -7.50
C VAL A 8 16.70 28.84 -7.91
N ILE A 9 17.61 29.02 -6.95
CA ILE A 9 19.05 29.07 -7.20
C ILE A 9 19.54 27.74 -7.79
N ILE A 10 19.17 26.61 -7.18
CA ILE A 10 19.59 25.29 -7.67
C ILE A 10 18.99 25.01 -9.05
N ARG A 11 17.72 25.36 -9.28
CA ARG A 11 17.03 25.17 -10.57
C ARG A 11 17.65 26.01 -11.69
N PHE A 12 18.13 27.22 -11.39
CA PHE A 12 18.89 28.04 -12.32
C PHE A 12 20.17 27.33 -12.76
N VAL A 13 20.96 26.83 -11.80
CA VAL A 13 22.20 26.09 -12.07
C VAL A 13 21.93 24.80 -12.84
N CYS A 14 20.82 24.12 -12.55
CA CYS A 14 20.44 22.87 -13.22
C CYS A 14 19.90 23.06 -14.64
N HIS A 15 19.59 24.29 -15.06
CA HIS A 15 18.84 24.52 -16.29
C HIS A 15 19.55 24.01 -17.53
N VAL A 16 20.81 24.42 -17.71
CA VAL A 16 21.62 23.98 -18.85
C VAL A 16 21.98 22.49 -18.74
N PRO A 17 22.47 21.97 -17.60
CA PRO A 17 22.78 20.55 -17.46
C PRO A 17 21.59 19.61 -17.70
N THR A 18 20.39 19.95 -17.21
CA THR A 18 19.18 19.13 -17.45
C THR A 18 18.78 19.12 -18.91
N GLY A 19 18.86 20.27 -19.59
CA GLY A 19 18.64 20.36 -21.03
C GLY A 19 19.63 19.51 -21.83
N MET A 20 20.91 19.54 -21.45
CA MET A 20 21.93 18.66 -22.04
C MET A 20 21.56 17.18 -21.86
N VAL A 21 21.29 16.73 -20.63
CA VAL A 21 20.97 15.32 -20.34
C VAL A 21 19.76 14.82 -21.11
N GLY A 22 18.70 15.63 -21.19
CA GLY A 22 17.48 15.29 -21.92
C GLY A 22 17.66 15.30 -23.43
N ILE A 23 18.02 16.46 -24.00
CA ILE A 23 18.05 16.67 -25.45
C ILE A 23 19.20 15.88 -26.09
N ILE A 24 20.41 15.98 -25.54
CA ILE A 24 21.56 15.22 -26.06
C ILE A 24 21.34 13.73 -25.81
N GLY A 25 20.82 13.34 -24.64
CA GLY A 25 20.51 11.94 -24.34
C GLY A 25 19.50 11.33 -25.31
N LEU A 26 18.45 12.06 -25.68
CA LEU A 26 17.45 11.61 -26.65
C LEU A 26 18.04 11.51 -28.06
N ASN A 27 18.86 12.47 -28.47
CA ASN A 27 19.56 12.40 -29.75
C ASN A 27 20.52 11.21 -29.81
N LEU A 28 21.25 10.94 -28.72
CA LEU A 28 22.13 9.77 -28.60
C LEU A 28 21.34 8.46 -28.67
N TYR A 29 20.14 8.39 -28.08
CA TYR A 29 19.25 7.24 -28.22
C TYR A 29 18.79 7.06 -29.66
N ASN A 30 18.22 8.11 -30.28
CA ASN A 30 17.71 8.07 -31.65
C ASN A 30 18.82 7.70 -32.65
N LEU A 31 20.06 8.11 -32.39
CA LEU A 31 21.19 7.76 -33.23
C LEU A 31 21.49 6.25 -33.28
N VAL A 32 21.17 5.53 -32.21
CA VAL A 32 21.64 4.15 -32.04
C VAL A 32 20.49 3.14 -32.00
N HIS A 33 19.26 3.57 -31.72
CA HIS A 33 18.15 2.67 -31.46
C HIS A 33 17.80 1.68 -32.59
N ASP A 34 18.11 2.05 -33.84
CA ASP A 34 17.87 1.21 -35.01
C ASP A 34 18.99 0.19 -35.30
N LEU A 35 20.09 0.20 -34.53
CA LEU A 35 21.20 -0.72 -34.73
C LEU A 35 20.86 -2.13 -34.22
N ASP A 36 21.07 -3.15 -35.04
CA ASP A 36 20.79 -4.56 -34.73
C ASP A 36 21.93 -5.28 -33.97
N ILE A 37 22.60 -4.57 -33.06
CA ILE A 37 23.83 -5.03 -32.38
C ILE A 37 23.64 -5.31 -30.88
N TYR A 38 22.48 -5.00 -30.31
CA TYR A 38 22.29 -5.03 -28.86
C TYR A 38 22.17 -6.42 -28.24
N ASP A 39 21.85 -7.42 -29.04
CA ASP A 39 21.81 -8.82 -28.61
C ASP A 39 23.20 -9.42 -28.41
N VAL A 40 24.18 -8.95 -29.17
CA VAL A 40 25.57 -9.46 -29.16
C VAL A 40 26.49 -8.67 -28.24
N LEU A 41 26.12 -7.43 -27.87
CA LEU A 41 26.90 -6.58 -26.98
C LEU A 41 26.68 -6.93 -25.50
N PRO A 42 27.73 -6.90 -24.67
CA PRO A 42 27.60 -7.15 -23.24
C PRO A 42 26.71 -6.08 -22.58
N ASN A 43 25.57 -6.51 -22.03
CA ASN A 43 24.52 -5.63 -21.48
C ASN A 43 23.93 -4.64 -22.50
N GLY A 44 23.96 -4.96 -23.81
CA GLY A 44 23.50 -4.06 -24.87
C GLY A 44 22.04 -3.60 -24.73
N LYS A 45 21.12 -4.52 -24.39
CA LYS A 45 19.70 -4.19 -24.14
C LYS A 45 19.51 -3.24 -22.96
N SER A 46 20.17 -3.52 -21.83
CA SER A 46 20.12 -2.66 -20.64
C SER A 46 20.68 -1.28 -20.96
N PHE A 47 21.78 -1.21 -21.70
CA PHE A 47 22.36 0.05 -22.16
C PHE A 47 21.39 0.86 -23.02
N LEU A 48 20.74 0.23 -24.01
CA LEU A 48 19.76 0.90 -24.87
C LEU A 48 18.54 1.40 -24.07
N GLN A 49 18.02 0.58 -23.16
CA GLN A 49 16.93 0.98 -22.26
C GLN A 49 17.35 2.15 -21.35
N GLY A 50 18.59 2.14 -20.86
CA GLY A 50 19.17 3.23 -20.09
C GLY A 50 19.25 4.53 -20.88
N LEU A 51 19.64 4.49 -22.15
CA LEU A 51 19.62 5.66 -23.05
C LEU A 51 18.22 6.22 -23.24
N HIS A 52 17.25 5.36 -23.56
CA HIS A 52 15.86 5.76 -23.73
C HIS A 52 15.29 6.40 -22.47
N LEU A 53 15.53 5.79 -21.31
CA LEU A 53 15.04 6.26 -20.02
C LEU A 53 15.66 7.62 -19.66
N VAL A 54 16.98 7.77 -19.77
CA VAL A 54 17.67 9.04 -19.47
C VAL A 54 17.26 10.15 -20.44
N GLY A 55 17.13 9.87 -21.73
CA GLY A 55 16.67 10.87 -22.71
C GLY A 55 15.24 11.34 -22.43
N THR A 56 14.33 10.40 -22.20
CA THR A 56 12.90 10.70 -21.94
C THR A 56 12.70 11.40 -20.60
N VAL A 57 13.21 10.81 -19.51
CA VAL A 57 13.08 11.37 -18.16
C VAL A 57 13.88 12.65 -18.04
N GLY A 58 15.06 12.74 -18.67
CA GLY A 58 15.87 13.96 -18.71
C GLY A 58 15.13 15.11 -19.40
N THR A 59 14.44 14.84 -20.51
CA THR A 59 13.61 15.85 -21.21
C THR A 59 12.42 16.29 -20.37
N ALA A 60 11.72 15.33 -19.74
CA ALA A 60 10.65 15.64 -18.79
C ALA A 60 11.16 16.46 -17.59
N THR A 61 12.35 16.13 -17.09
CA THR A 61 13.02 16.84 -15.99
C THR A 61 13.40 18.26 -16.41
N PHE A 62 13.87 18.46 -17.64
CA PHE A 62 14.17 19.80 -18.18
C PHE A 62 12.90 20.65 -18.28
N ALA A 63 11.82 20.11 -18.83
CA ALA A 63 10.53 20.83 -18.90
C ALA A 63 9.99 21.15 -17.49
N TRP A 64 10.06 20.19 -16.58
CA TRP A 64 9.72 20.39 -15.17
C TRP A 64 10.58 21.48 -14.52
N ASN A 65 11.89 21.47 -14.76
CA ASN A 65 12.81 22.48 -14.26
C ASN A 65 12.42 23.88 -14.72
N PHE A 66 12.07 24.04 -16.00
CA PHE A 66 11.68 25.31 -16.59
C PHE A 66 10.42 25.88 -15.91
N VAL A 67 9.38 25.05 -15.76
CA VAL A 67 8.12 25.44 -15.12
C VAL A 67 8.34 25.79 -13.64
N MET A 68 9.06 24.93 -12.92
CA MET A 68 9.25 25.11 -11.48
C MET A 68 10.27 26.20 -11.14
N PHE A 69 11.21 26.53 -12.04
CA PHE A 69 12.10 27.68 -11.83
C PHE A 69 11.28 28.98 -11.64
N ALA A 70 10.24 29.18 -12.45
CA ALA A 70 9.33 30.31 -12.30
C ALA A 70 8.39 30.17 -11.09
N ALA A 71 7.86 28.96 -10.84
CA ALA A 71 6.84 28.75 -9.82
C ALA A 71 7.39 28.63 -8.39
N SER A 72 8.58 28.05 -8.18
CA SER A 72 9.08 27.64 -6.86
C SER A 72 9.22 28.80 -5.88
N ASN A 73 9.55 30.02 -6.35
CA ASN A 73 9.64 31.20 -5.49
C ASN A 73 8.31 31.55 -4.81
N PHE A 74 7.20 31.24 -5.48
CA PHE A 74 5.84 31.55 -5.01
C PHE A 74 5.25 30.41 -4.16
N THR A 75 5.92 29.26 -4.09
CA THR A 75 5.44 28.10 -3.33
C THR A 75 6.01 28.07 -1.92
N LYS A 76 5.17 27.67 -0.96
CA LYS A 76 5.51 27.54 0.47
C LYS A 76 4.78 26.34 1.06
N GLY A 77 5.26 25.87 2.20
CA GLY A 77 4.60 24.79 2.94
C GLY A 77 4.49 23.50 2.12
N PHE A 78 3.28 22.93 2.10
CA PHE A 78 3.03 21.64 1.45
C PHE A 78 3.26 21.63 -0.07
N LEU A 79 3.01 22.75 -0.76
CA LEU A 79 3.26 22.85 -2.20
C LEU A 79 4.76 22.73 -2.50
N LEU A 80 5.59 23.38 -1.68
CA LEU A 80 7.05 23.28 -1.78
C LEU A 80 7.52 21.85 -1.49
N ALA A 81 6.97 21.20 -0.46
CA ALA A 81 7.28 19.80 -0.17
C ALA A 81 6.89 18.85 -1.31
N THR A 82 5.74 19.09 -1.96
CA THR A 82 5.27 18.29 -3.10
C THR A 82 6.20 18.43 -4.30
N ILE A 83 6.63 19.65 -4.60
CA ILE A 83 7.66 19.89 -5.63
C ILE A 83 8.91 19.08 -5.31
N GLY A 84 9.34 19.08 -4.04
CA GLY A 84 10.48 18.29 -3.60
C GLY A 84 10.31 16.78 -3.81
N PHE A 85 9.13 16.21 -3.51
CA PHE A 85 8.87 14.79 -3.79
C PHE A 85 8.90 14.45 -5.27
N ILE A 86 8.42 15.33 -6.15
CA ILE A 86 8.48 15.13 -7.60
C ILE A 86 9.95 15.17 -8.06
N ASP A 87 10.74 16.13 -7.56
CA ASP A 87 12.18 16.21 -7.86
C ASP A 87 12.91 14.92 -7.46
N LEU A 88 12.61 14.36 -6.27
CA LEU A 88 13.16 13.08 -5.82
C LEU A 88 12.74 11.89 -6.70
N GLY A 89 11.48 11.87 -7.16
CA GLY A 89 10.98 10.85 -8.09
C GLY A 89 11.70 10.88 -9.44
N LEU A 90 11.91 12.09 -9.99
CA LEU A 90 12.68 12.28 -11.22
C LEU A 90 14.14 11.85 -11.05
N SER A 91 14.78 12.21 -9.92
CA SER A 91 16.13 11.72 -9.59
C SER A 91 16.21 10.20 -9.54
N ALA A 92 15.24 9.54 -8.90
CA ALA A 92 15.22 8.07 -8.80
C ALA A 92 15.13 7.40 -10.18
N ALA A 93 14.29 7.94 -11.07
CA ALA A 93 14.18 7.44 -12.45
C ALA A 93 15.48 7.66 -13.25
N LEU A 94 16.14 8.81 -13.10
CA LEU A 94 17.44 9.06 -13.73
C LEU A 94 18.55 8.14 -13.19
N ILE A 95 18.56 7.83 -11.89
CA ILE A 95 19.50 6.88 -11.28
C ILE A 95 19.39 5.50 -11.94
N LEU A 96 18.17 5.00 -12.17
CA LEU A 96 17.98 3.72 -12.87
C LEU A 96 18.57 3.74 -14.28
N GLY A 97 18.32 4.81 -15.05
CA GLY A 97 18.86 4.93 -16.40
C GLY A 97 20.39 5.04 -16.43
N ILE A 98 20.98 5.85 -15.55
CA ILE A 98 22.43 6.03 -15.43
C ILE A 98 23.14 4.75 -14.96
N THR A 99 22.52 3.98 -14.07
CA THR A 99 23.09 2.69 -13.62
C THR A 99 23.11 1.68 -14.75
N TRP A 100 22.04 1.57 -15.55
CA TRP A 100 22.03 0.71 -16.75
C TRP A 100 23.06 1.15 -17.80
N GLN A 101 23.20 2.45 -18.06
CA GLN A 101 24.24 2.97 -18.96
C GLN A 101 25.66 2.63 -18.48
N SER A 102 25.89 2.71 -17.17
CA SER A 102 27.22 2.45 -16.56
C SER A 102 27.69 1.00 -16.69
N GLN A 103 26.78 0.07 -17.01
CA GLN A 103 27.12 -1.33 -17.23
C GLN A 103 27.85 -1.56 -18.54
N PHE A 104 27.76 -0.63 -19.50
CA PHE A 104 28.44 -0.71 -20.79
C PHE A 104 29.45 0.42 -21.00
N LEU A 105 29.10 1.66 -20.64
CA LEU A 105 29.95 2.83 -20.92
C LEU A 105 31.27 2.85 -20.13
N PRO A 106 32.33 3.43 -20.70
CA PRO A 106 33.52 3.74 -19.93
C PRO A 106 33.22 4.81 -18.88
N ARG A 107 33.80 4.67 -17.69
CA ARG A 107 33.65 5.65 -16.60
C ARG A 107 34.56 6.87 -16.74
N SER A 108 35.45 6.90 -17.73
CA SER A 108 36.41 7.97 -17.94
C SER A 108 36.57 8.32 -19.42
N TYR A 109 36.86 9.60 -19.69
CA TYR A 109 37.14 10.05 -21.07
C TYR A 109 38.42 9.44 -21.64
N ALA A 110 39.40 9.11 -20.79
CA ALA A 110 40.65 8.50 -21.24
C ALA A 110 40.41 7.15 -21.90
N SER A 111 39.45 6.37 -21.39
CA SER A 111 39.06 5.07 -21.93
C SER A 111 38.40 5.16 -23.31
N CYS A 112 37.98 6.35 -23.77
CA CYS A 112 37.44 6.52 -25.12
C CYS A 112 38.52 6.61 -26.21
N LYS A 113 39.81 6.64 -25.87
CA LYS A 113 40.89 6.57 -26.87
C LYS A 113 40.84 5.27 -27.65
N ASP A 114 40.54 4.17 -26.95
CA ASP A 114 40.46 2.82 -27.50
C ASP A 114 39.00 2.42 -27.77
N ALA A 115 38.14 3.38 -28.13
CA ALA A 115 36.71 3.15 -28.36
C ALA A 115 36.44 2.09 -29.46
N VAL A 116 37.37 1.94 -30.41
CA VAL A 116 37.28 0.94 -31.49
C VAL A 116 37.29 -0.51 -30.99
N ASP A 117 37.88 -0.75 -29.82
CA ASP A 117 37.98 -2.08 -29.19
C ASP A 117 37.21 -2.16 -27.87
N TRP A 118 36.37 -1.14 -27.59
CA TRP A 118 35.62 -1.08 -26.35
C TRP A 118 34.48 -2.11 -26.32
N ARG A 119 34.70 -3.20 -25.57
CA ARG A 119 33.67 -4.20 -25.24
C ARG A 119 32.91 -4.69 -26.47
N ASN A 120 33.67 -5.17 -27.46
CA ASN A 120 33.15 -5.70 -28.70
C ASN A 120 32.11 -6.81 -28.45
N GLY A 121 31.15 -6.93 -29.36
CA GLY A 121 30.15 -7.98 -29.33
C GLY A 121 30.77 -9.34 -29.61
N THR A 122 30.01 -10.40 -29.31
CA THR A 122 30.44 -11.78 -29.56
C THR A 122 30.71 -12.08 -31.04
N ASP A 123 30.16 -11.27 -31.94
CA ASP A 123 30.34 -11.32 -33.39
C ASP A 123 31.47 -10.40 -33.91
N GLY A 124 32.20 -9.74 -33.00
CA GLY A 124 33.28 -8.80 -33.32
C GLY A 124 32.82 -7.39 -33.66
N ARG A 125 31.51 -7.10 -33.71
CA ARG A 125 31.00 -5.73 -33.98
C ARG A 125 31.20 -4.82 -32.76
N ASN A 126 31.42 -3.53 -33.00
CA ASN A 126 31.62 -2.52 -31.96
C ASN A 126 30.59 -1.38 -32.13
N LEU A 127 29.93 -0.98 -31.03
CA LEU A 127 28.91 0.07 -31.05
C LEU A 127 29.43 1.37 -31.68
N PHE A 128 30.57 1.88 -31.25
CA PHE A 128 31.06 3.19 -31.68
C PHE A 128 31.53 3.18 -33.15
N VAL A 129 31.97 2.03 -33.64
CA VAL A 129 32.27 1.82 -35.06
C VAL A 129 30.99 1.78 -35.89
N GLU A 130 29.96 1.05 -35.45
CA GLU A 130 28.67 0.96 -36.16
C GLU A 130 27.94 2.31 -36.20
N VAL A 131 28.00 3.09 -35.12
CA VAL A 131 27.47 4.47 -35.10
C VAL A 131 28.18 5.37 -36.12
N THR A 132 29.48 5.16 -36.34
CA THR A 132 30.25 5.91 -37.34
C THR A 132 29.80 5.55 -38.75
N LYS A 133 29.47 4.27 -39.01
CA LYS A 133 28.98 3.80 -40.30
C LYS A 133 27.55 4.25 -40.60
N ALA A 134 26.69 4.29 -39.57
CA ALA A 134 25.28 4.66 -39.71
C ALA A 134 25.08 6.17 -40.00
N ASN A 135 26.00 7.04 -39.55
CA ASN A 135 25.95 8.48 -39.85
C ASN A 135 26.60 8.82 -41.21
N LEU A 136 25.81 8.75 -42.29
CA LEU A 136 26.28 9.08 -43.64
C LEU A 136 26.54 10.58 -43.86
N GLU A 137 25.86 11.47 -43.13
CA GLU A 137 25.98 12.93 -43.32
C GLU A 137 27.13 13.57 -42.55
N THR A 138 27.55 12.95 -41.44
CA THR A 138 28.67 13.43 -40.62
C THR A 138 29.47 12.25 -40.08
N VAL A 139 30.65 12.03 -40.64
CA VAL A 139 31.54 10.96 -40.18
C VAL A 139 32.11 11.37 -38.81
N ILE A 140 31.44 10.94 -37.73
CA ILE A 140 31.87 11.16 -36.35
C ILE A 140 32.83 10.02 -35.95
N PRO A 141 34.11 10.29 -35.66
CA PRO A 141 35.05 9.24 -35.25
C PRO A 141 34.58 8.48 -33.98
N PRO A 142 34.87 7.18 -33.86
CA PRO A 142 34.42 6.35 -32.72
C PRO A 142 34.78 6.94 -31.35
N HIS A 143 36.00 7.50 -31.21
CA HIS A 143 36.44 8.12 -29.96
C HIS A 143 35.62 9.37 -29.60
N LYS A 144 35.18 10.17 -30.58
CA LYS A 144 34.31 11.33 -30.35
C LYS A 144 32.90 10.91 -29.98
N SER A 145 32.38 9.86 -30.64
CA SER A 145 31.10 9.26 -30.31
C SER A 145 31.10 8.77 -28.85
N CYS A 146 32.05 7.92 -28.48
CA CYS A 146 32.24 7.46 -27.09
C CYS A 146 32.30 8.62 -26.10
N ARG A 147 33.08 9.67 -26.40
CA ARG A 147 33.20 10.84 -25.53
C ARG A 147 31.87 11.55 -25.32
N SER A 148 31.03 11.64 -26.35
CA SER A 148 29.68 12.23 -26.25
C SER A 148 28.78 11.44 -25.31
N PHE A 149 28.78 10.10 -25.43
CA PHE A 149 28.04 9.22 -24.51
C PHE A 149 28.51 9.37 -23.05
N VAL A 150 29.83 9.31 -22.82
CA VAL A 150 30.41 9.46 -21.48
C VAL A 150 30.15 10.86 -20.90
N GLN A 151 30.18 11.90 -21.74
CA GLN A 151 29.86 13.25 -21.33
C GLN A 151 28.41 13.38 -20.89
N ASN A 152 27.46 12.87 -21.67
CA ASN A 152 26.05 12.90 -21.30
C ASN A 152 25.78 12.13 -20.00
N TRP A 153 26.41 10.96 -19.84
CA TRP A 153 26.35 10.16 -18.62
C TRP A 153 26.92 10.92 -17.40
N ALA A 154 28.08 11.57 -17.54
CA ALA A 154 28.70 12.34 -16.47
C ALA A 154 27.88 13.58 -16.07
N VAL A 155 27.32 14.31 -17.04
CA VAL A 155 26.40 15.43 -16.75
C VAL A 155 25.12 14.91 -16.09
N GLY A 156 24.64 13.72 -16.47
CA GLY A 156 23.52 13.03 -15.83
C GLY A 156 23.72 12.83 -14.33
N ILE A 157 24.91 12.40 -13.91
CA ILE A 157 25.26 12.26 -12.49
C ILE A 157 25.19 13.60 -11.77
N ALA A 158 25.74 14.67 -12.37
CA ALA A 158 25.68 16.02 -11.78
C ALA A 158 24.23 16.50 -11.61
N VAL A 159 23.37 16.28 -12.60
CA VAL A 159 21.94 16.60 -12.53
C VAL A 159 21.25 15.84 -11.40
N ILE A 160 21.51 14.53 -11.26
CA ILE A 160 20.95 13.70 -10.19
C ILE A 160 21.30 14.28 -8.82
N ILE A 161 22.58 14.61 -8.58
CA ILE A 161 23.04 15.14 -7.30
C ILE A 161 22.33 16.45 -6.97
N LEU A 162 22.28 17.38 -7.94
CA LEU A 162 21.65 18.67 -7.73
C LEU A 162 20.14 18.55 -7.49
N TYR A 163 19.45 17.65 -8.21
CA TYR A 163 18.02 17.39 -7.99
C TYR A 163 17.74 16.69 -6.67
N LEU A 164 18.61 15.79 -6.21
CA LEU A 164 18.48 15.19 -4.88
C LEU A 164 18.60 16.27 -3.79
N VAL A 165 19.58 17.16 -3.90
CA VAL A 165 19.75 18.28 -2.95
C VAL A 165 18.55 19.22 -3.02
N CYS A 166 18.09 19.60 -4.22
CA CYS A 166 16.92 20.46 -4.40
C CYS A 166 15.66 19.83 -3.79
N GLY A 167 15.41 18.55 -4.09
CA GLY A 167 14.26 17.81 -3.62
C GLY A 167 14.22 17.67 -2.11
N LEU A 168 15.36 17.30 -1.50
CA LEU A 168 15.48 17.20 -0.04
C LEU A 168 15.28 18.56 0.64
N LEU A 169 15.89 19.63 0.13
CA LEU A 169 15.71 20.98 0.67
C LEU A 169 14.25 21.43 0.57
N ASN A 170 13.59 21.18 -0.55
CA ASN A 170 12.17 21.51 -0.75
C ASN A 170 11.25 20.76 0.21
N VAL A 171 11.51 19.47 0.45
CA VAL A 171 10.80 18.67 1.44
C VAL A 171 11.00 19.21 2.85
N ILE A 172 12.26 19.44 3.25
CA ILE A 172 12.61 19.92 4.60
C ILE A 172 12.02 21.31 4.86
N LEU A 173 12.26 22.27 3.96
CA LEU A 173 11.77 23.64 4.10
C LEU A 173 10.24 23.71 3.98
N GLY A 174 9.65 22.85 3.15
CA GLY A 174 8.20 22.74 3.02
C GLY A 174 7.54 22.28 4.31
N PHE A 175 8.04 21.21 4.94
CA PHE A 175 7.51 20.73 6.21
C PHE A 175 7.83 21.66 7.40
N ALA A 176 9.05 22.20 7.48
CA ALA A 176 9.44 23.16 8.52
C ALA A 176 8.57 24.42 8.49
N TYR A 177 8.17 24.89 7.30
CA TYR A 177 7.24 26.02 7.17
C TYR A 177 5.84 25.69 7.71
N VAL A 178 5.35 24.47 7.51
CA VAL A 178 4.05 24.02 8.06
C VAL A 178 4.10 23.96 9.58
N GLU A 179 5.15 23.35 10.13
CA GLU A 179 5.35 23.20 11.58
C GLU A 179 5.52 24.55 12.29
N ALA A 180 6.30 25.46 11.70
CA ALA A 180 6.44 26.82 12.23
C ALA A 180 5.12 27.59 12.19
N ARG A 181 4.29 27.41 11.15
CA ARG A 181 2.97 28.06 11.06
C ARG A 181 1.98 27.52 12.10
N ASP A 182 1.97 26.21 12.32
CA ASP A 182 1.12 25.56 13.33
C ASP A 182 1.52 25.94 14.76
N SER A 183 2.78 26.35 14.98
CA SER A 183 3.30 26.76 16.30
C SER A 183 3.00 28.23 16.68
N PHE A 184 2.79 29.12 15.70
CA PHE A 184 2.65 30.57 15.95
C PHE A 184 1.21 31.11 15.86
N LEU A 185 0.24 30.33 15.37
CA LEU A 185 -1.16 30.77 15.19
C LEU A 185 -2.16 29.82 15.87
N HIS A 186 -2.78 30.30 16.96
CA HIS A 186 -4.16 29.91 17.26
C HIS A 186 -5.06 30.29 16.05
N PRO A 187 -6.02 29.45 15.63
CA PRO A 187 -6.60 29.51 14.30
C PRO A 187 -7.76 30.51 14.23
N ALA A 188 -7.46 31.75 13.84
CA ALA A 188 -8.46 32.70 13.36
C ALA A 188 -7.85 33.55 12.23
N ALA A 189 -8.46 33.47 11.05
CA ALA A 189 -8.07 34.15 9.81
C ALA A 189 -6.67 33.73 9.28
N ASP A 190 -6.43 33.47 8.00
CA ASP A 190 -6.92 34.17 6.83
C ASP A 190 -6.73 33.26 5.60
N TYR A 191 -7.79 33.04 4.83
CA TYR A 191 -7.82 32.18 3.63
C TYR A 191 -7.73 33.04 2.35
N SER A 192 -7.39 34.33 2.47
CA SER A 192 -7.52 35.30 1.37
C SER A 192 -6.30 35.38 0.42
N ASP A 193 -5.07 35.11 0.86
CA ASP A 193 -3.91 35.69 0.16
C ASP A 193 -3.15 34.78 -0.84
N CYS A 194 -3.75 33.69 -1.34
CA CYS A 194 -3.03 32.79 -2.25
C CYS A 194 -3.77 32.41 -3.54
N CYS A 195 -4.77 33.18 -3.98
CA CYS A 195 -5.58 32.83 -5.16
C CYS A 195 -5.91 34.03 -6.07
N SER A 196 -4.89 34.80 -6.50
CA SER A 196 -5.06 35.83 -7.54
C SER A 196 -4.48 35.47 -8.91
N CYS A 197 -4.24 34.19 -9.21
CA CYS A 197 -3.83 33.77 -10.55
C CYS A 197 -4.62 32.54 -11.04
N TYR A 198 -5.45 32.78 -12.07
CA TYR A 198 -6.10 31.83 -12.99
C TYR A 198 -7.30 30.99 -12.49
N ILE A 199 -8.45 31.28 -13.08
CA ILE A 199 -9.80 30.86 -12.70
C ILE A 199 -10.28 29.48 -13.20
N PRO A 200 -9.69 28.77 -14.19
CA PRO A 200 -10.29 27.49 -14.63
C PRO A 200 -9.92 26.28 -13.76
N THR A 201 -8.97 26.39 -12.82
CA THR A 201 -8.53 25.25 -11.98
C THR A 201 -9.41 25.03 -10.74
N ARG A 202 -10.32 25.95 -10.40
CA ARG A 202 -11.11 25.94 -9.14
C ARG A 202 -12.05 24.73 -8.98
N TRP A 203 -12.41 24.04 -10.05
CA TRP A 203 -13.27 22.85 -9.98
C TRP A 203 -12.47 21.57 -9.69
N ILE A 204 -11.22 21.49 -10.16
CA ILE A 204 -10.34 20.33 -9.98
C ILE A 204 -9.48 20.49 -8.71
N SER A 205 -9.06 21.72 -8.40
CA SER A 205 -8.18 21.99 -7.25
C SER A 205 -8.90 22.00 -5.91
N ARG A 206 -10.23 22.16 -5.86
CA ARG A 206 -10.98 22.15 -4.59
C ARG A 206 -10.99 20.80 -3.86
N PRO A 207 -11.36 19.67 -4.49
CA PRO A 207 -11.29 18.38 -3.81
C PRO A 207 -9.86 18.01 -3.42
N ILE A 208 -8.88 18.37 -4.25
CA ILE A 208 -7.45 18.12 -4.05
C ILE A 208 -6.90 18.98 -2.89
N SER A 209 -7.16 20.29 -2.91
CA SER A 209 -6.78 21.23 -1.85
C SER A 209 -7.43 20.88 -0.51
N ILE A 210 -8.67 20.37 -0.52
CA ILE A 210 -9.36 19.90 0.69
C ILE A 210 -8.74 18.61 1.25
N LEU A 211 -8.32 17.68 0.38
CA LEU A 211 -7.53 16.50 0.76
C LEU A 211 -6.16 16.87 1.35
N PHE A 212 -5.54 17.96 0.85
CA PHE A 212 -4.22 18.43 1.28
C PHE A 212 -4.23 19.43 2.46
N CYS A 213 -5.34 20.12 2.74
CA CYS A 213 -5.46 21.04 3.88
C CYS A 213 -5.67 20.34 5.23
N ASN A 214 -6.08 19.07 5.26
CA ASN A 214 -6.11 18.26 6.47
C ASN A 214 -4.87 17.35 6.50
N THR A 215 -3.71 17.91 6.83
CA THR A 215 -2.37 17.28 6.77
C THR A 215 -2.31 15.88 7.37
N LYS A 216 -3.00 15.63 8.50
CA LYS A 216 -3.08 14.27 9.10
C LYS A 216 -3.98 13.32 8.31
N LEU A 217 -5.07 13.77 7.68
CA LEU A 217 -5.92 12.90 6.87
C LEU A 217 -5.34 12.69 5.47
N GLY A 218 -4.86 13.73 4.79
CA GLY A 218 -4.22 13.62 3.48
C GLY A 218 -2.99 12.71 3.50
N ALA A 219 -2.13 12.86 4.52
CA ALA A 219 -1.02 11.94 4.74
C ALA A 219 -1.49 10.51 5.03
N ARG A 220 -2.58 10.31 5.79
CA ARG A 220 -3.18 8.98 6.03
C ARG A 220 -3.78 8.37 4.76
N PHE A 221 -4.46 9.15 3.93
CA PHE A 221 -4.98 8.73 2.63
C PHE A 221 -3.83 8.33 1.70
N ALA A 222 -2.77 9.14 1.63
CA ALA A 222 -1.59 8.86 0.82
C ALA A 222 -0.80 7.64 1.33
N LEU A 223 -0.58 7.52 2.65
CA LEU A 223 0.08 6.35 3.25
C LEU A 223 -0.71 5.07 2.99
N ARG A 224 -2.06 5.12 3.07
CA ARG A 224 -2.93 3.96 2.79
C ARG A 224 -2.91 3.57 1.31
N TYR A 225 -2.79 4.53 0.40
CA TYR A 225 -2.63 4.23 -1.03
C TYR A 225 -1.23 3.69 -1.33
N LEU A 226 -0.17 4.29 -0.77
CA LEU A 226 1.21 3.87 -0.95
C LEU A 226 1.48 2.48 -0.36
N SER A 227 1.01 2.19 0.86
CA SER A 227 1.15 0.86 1.48
C SER A 227 0.46 -0.21 0.63
N LYS A 228 -0.69 0.13 0.04
CA LYS A 228 -1.42 -0.76 -0.87
C LYS A 228 -0.70 -0.96 -2.21
N CYS A 229 -0.15 0.09 -2.82
CA CYS A 229 0.66 -0.05 -4.04
C CYS A 229 1.91 -0.91 -3.78
N LEU A 230 2.57 -0.71 -2.64
CA LEU A 230 3.71 -1.54 -2.22
C LEU A 230 3.31 -3.01 -1.97
N GLN A 231 2.11 -3.26 -1.42
CA GLN A 231 1.56 -4.60 -1.25
C GLN A 231 1.17 -5.26 -2.57
N ALA A 232 0.61 -4.52 -3.53
CA ALA A 232 0.30 -5.03 -4.87
C ALA A 232 1.58 -5.46 -5.60
N VAL A 233 2.65 -4.65 -5.50
CA VAL A 233 3.98 -4.97 -6.04
C VAL A 233 4.59 -6.20 -5.35
N ARG A 234 4.48 -6.32 -4.01
CA ARG A 234 4.89 -7.52 -3.27
C ARG A 234 4.07 -8.77 -3.65
N ARG A 235 2.77 -8.63 -3.93
CA ARG A 235 1.92 -9.73 -4.40
C ARG A 235 2.35 -10.23 -5.77
N THR A 236 2.61 -9.34 -6.73
CA THR A 236 3.18 -9.73 -8.04
C THR A 236 4.57 -10.36 -7.93
N SER A 237 5.34 -10.02 -6.88
CA SER A 237 6.63 -10.65 -6.59
C SER A 237 6.48 -12.04 -5.96
N ASN A 238 5.50 -12.25 -5.08
CA ASN A 238 5.25 -13.53 -4.41
C ASN A 238 4.44 -14.50 -5.29
N GLU A 239 3.58 -14.01 -6.20
CA GLU A 239 2.88 -14.84 -7.20
C GLU A 239 3.84 -15.48 -8.20
N LYS A 240 5.05 -14.91 -8.41
CA LYS A 240 6.12 -15.58 -9.17
C LYS A 240 6.84 -16.68 -8.40
N PHE A 241 6.57 -16.89 -7.11
CA PHE A 241 7.23 -17.88 -6.27
C PHE A 241 6.29 -18.94 -5.65
N GLN A 242 4.99 -18.88 -5.92
CA GLN A 242 4.06 -19.93 -5.52
C GLN A 242 3.61 -20.74 -6.72
N THR A 243 4.26 -21.89 -6.91
CA THR A 243 3.65 -23.04 -7.56
C THR A 243 2.32 -23.36 -6.88
N SER A 244 1.29 -23.53 -7.70
CA SER A 244 -0.07 -23.89 -7.31
C SER A 244 -0.09 -25.10 -6.36
N PRO A 245 -0.77 -25.07 -5.21
CA PRO A 245 -1.13 -26.31 -4.53
C PRO A 245 -2.18 -27.02 -5.38
N ALA A 246 -1.95 -28.31 -5.61
CA ALA A 246 -2.86 -29.18 -6.32
C ALA A 246 -4.19 -29.31 -5.58
N LYS A 247 -5.27 -29.48 -6.35
CA LYS A 247 -6.60 -29.90 -5.89
C LYS A 247 -6.48 -31.21 -5.09
N ASP A 248 -6.55 -31.12 -3.78
CA ASP A 248 -6.67 -32.26 -2.85
C ASP A 248 -8.00 -32.25 -2.05
N GLU A 249 -9.01 -31.53 -2.57
CA GLU A 249 -10.35 -31.44 -1.95
C GLU A 249 -11.19 -32.74 -2.12
N ASP A 250 -10.90 -33.61 -3.11
CA ASP A 250 -11.77 -34.77 -3.40
C ASP A 250 -11.32 -36.09 -2.71
N LEU A 251 -10.10 -36.16 -2.17
CA LEU A 251 -9.57 -37.36 -1.48
C LEU A 251 -9.79 -37.36 0.04
N THR A 252 -9.86 -36.17 0.64
CA THR A 252 -10.09 -35.98 2.09
C THR A 252 -11.57 -36.13 2.46
N GLU A 253 -12.50 -35.68 1.60
CA GLU A 253 -13.95 -35.82 1.83
C GLU A 253 -14.38 -37.31 1.81
N LYS A 254 -13.85 -38.11 0.88
CA LYS A 254 -14.16 -39.55 0.76
C LYS A 254 -13.55 -40.40 1.87
N SER A 255 -12.37 -40.03 2.38
CA SER A 255 -11.71 -40.77 3.47
C SER A 255 -12.33 -40.48 4.84
N ALA A 256 -12.77 -39.24 5.10
CA ALA A 256 -13.49 -38.89 6.33
C ALA A 256 -14.87 -39.56 6.39
N LEU A 257 -15.64 -39.55 5.29
CA LEU A 257 -16.93 -40.25 5.21
C LEU A 257 -16.79 -41.78 5.30
N ALA A 258 -15.73 -42.35 4.74
CA ALA A 258 -15.44 -43.78 4.85
C ALA A 258 -15.05 -44.19 6.29
N LEU A 259 -14.32 -43.35 7.02
CA LEU A 259 -13.98 -43.61 8.44
C LEU A 259 -15.23 -43.53 9.35
N ILE A 260 -16.11 -42.56 9.10
CA ILE A 260 -17.37 -42.37 9.84
C ILE A 260 -18.33 -43.54 9.59
N SER A 261 -18.35 -44.11 8.38
CA SER A 261 -19.20 -45.26 8.05
C SER A 261 -18.66 -46.61 8.57
N ALA A 262 -17.38 -46.69 8.97
CA ALA A 262 -16.73 -47.95 9.35
C ALA A 262 -16.88 -48.32 10.85
N LYS A 263 -17.39 -47.44 11.71
CA LYS A 263 -17.61 -47.72 13.14
C LYS A 263 -19.06 -47.44 13.55
N VAL A 264 -19.85 -48.50 13.48
CA VAL A 264 -21.28 -48.56 13.82
C VAL A 264 -21.47 -48.46 15.34
N THR A 265 -21.92 -47.30 15.82
CA THR A 265 -22.74 -47.18 17.03
C THR A 265 -23.81 -46.12 16.82
N ASP A 266 -25.06 -46.47 17.04
CA ASP A 266 -26.16 -45.50 17.05
C ASP A 266 -25.96 -44.57 18.25
N ASN A 267 -25.95 -43.25 18.01
CA ASN A 267 -25.78 -42.15 18.99
C ASN A 267 -24.36 -41.58 19.18
N TRP A 268 -23.66 -41.24 18.09
CA TRP A 268 -22.48 -40.38 18.18
C TRP A 268 -22.83 -39.00 18.75
N HIS A 269 -22.07 -38.53 19.73
CA HIS A 269 -22.09 -37.11 20.09
C HIS A 269 -21.25 -36.34 19.09
N TYR A 270 -21.66 -35.11 18.78
CA TYR A 270 -20.95 -34.29 17.80
C TYR A 270 -19.47 -34.07 18.16
N VAL A 271 -19.17 -34.02 19.45
CA VAL A 271 -17.81 -33.92 20.00
C VAL A 271 -16.91 -35.08 19.52
N ASP A 272 -17.45 -36.30 19.48
CA ASP A 272 -16.70 -37.50 19.13
C ASP A 272 -16.30 -37.50 17.64
N ILE A 273 -17.14 -36.90 16.78
CA ILE A 273 -16.85 -36.72 15.34
C ILE A 273 -15.76 -35.67 15.13
N VAL A 274 -15.79 -34.59 15.92
CA VAL A 274 -14.80 -33.50 15.84
C VAL A 274 -13.42 -33.98 16.26
N GLU A 275 -13.33 -34.82 17.30
CA GLU A 275 -12.06 -35.38 17.78
C GLU A 275 -11.41 -36.34 16.77
N LEU A 276 -12.21 -37.00 15.93
CA LEU A 276 -11.74 -37.89 14.87
C LEU A 276 -11.35 -37.18 13.57
N SER A 277 -11.67 -35.89 13.44
CA SER A 277 -11.38 -35.15 12.23
C SER A 277 -9.99 -34.49 12.31
N PRO A 278 -9.22 -34.48 11.21
CA PRO A 278 -7.89 -33.86 11.16
C PRO A 278 -7.93 -32.33 11.24
N THR A 279 -9.10 -31.70 11.12
CA THR A 279 -9.21 -30.23 11.16
C THR A 279 -9.21 -29.72 12.62
N PRO A 280 -8.50 -28.63 12.94
CA PRO A 280 -8.55 -28.01 14.27
C PRO A 280 -9.96 -27.54 14.65
N ILE A 281 -10.33 -27.68 15.93
CA ILE A 281 -11.65 -27.29 16.49
C ILE A 281 -12.00 -25.83 16.16
N GLU A 282 -11.01 -24.95 16.09
CA GLU A 282 -11.20 -23.52 15.77
C GLU A 282 -11.79 -23.28 14.37
N GLN A 283 -11.61 -24.20 13.42
CA GLN A 283 -11.96 -24.00 12.00
C GLN A 283 -13.34 -24.56 11.61
N PHE A 284 -13.95 -25.42 12.43
CA PHE A 284 -15.19 -26.11 12.06
C PHE A 284 -16.39 -25.18 11.92
N GLY A 285 -16.50 -24.13 12.74
CA GLY A 285 -17.72 -23.33 12.92
C GLY A 285 -18.28 -22.63 11.67
N THR A 286 -17.63 -22.78 10.52
CA THR A 286 -17.90 -22.01 9.30
C THR A 286 -18.10 -22.84 8.04
N ASN A 287 -18.00 -24.18 8.11
CA ASN A 287 -18.17 -25.04 6.95
C ASN A 287 -19.64 -25.46 6.77
N PHE A 288 -20.14 -25.33 5.54
CA PHE A 288 -21.46 -25.81 5.08
C PHE A 288 -21.64 -27.33 5.30
N GLU A 289 -20.55 -28.05 5.56
CA GLU A 289 -20.50 -29.49 5.85
C GLU A 289 -21.09 -29.86 7.21
N LEU A 290 -21.11 -28.94 8.20
CA LEU A 290 -21.66 -29.25 9.53
C LEU A 290 -23.16 -29.54 9.49
N GLU A 291 -23.90 -28.91 8.58
CA GLU A 291 -25.34 -29.12 8.40
C GLU A 291 -25.64 -30.57 7.96
N LYS A 292 -24.77 -31.13 7.10
CA LYS A 292 -24.90 -32.51 6.60
C LYS A 292 -24.65 -33.55 7.70
N LEU A 293 -23.87 -33.21 8.73
CA LEU A 293 -23.56 -34.06 9.89
C LEU A 293 -24.66 -34.08 10.96
N ARG A 294 -25.68 -33.21 10.85
CA ARG A 294 -26.81 -33.13 11.80
C ARG A 294 -27.57 -34.45 11.93
N LYS A 295 -27.74 -35.17 10.82
CA LYS A 295 -28.50 -36.42 10.75
C LYS A 295 -27.79 -37.63 11.37
N TYR A 296 -26.49 -37.51 11.64
CA TYR A 296 -25.64 -38.61 12.14
C TYR A 296 -25.25 -38.46 13.62
N THR A 297 -25.78 -37.43 14.31
CA THR A 297 -25.45 -37.13 15.71
C THR A 297 -26.72 -37.12 16.59
N CYS A 298 -26.58 -37.30 17.90
CA CYS A 298 -27.69 -37.38 18.87
C CYS A 298 -28.75 -36.25 18.72
N GLU A 299 -30.04 -36.56 18.97
CA GLU A 299 -31.20 -35.63 18.90
C GLU A 299 -31.31 -34.81 17.60
N GLY A 300 -31.61 -35.45 16.46
CA GLY A 300 -31.58 -34.87 15.10
C GLY A 300 -32.35 -33.55 14.85
N ILE A 301 -33.31 -33.16 15.70
CA ILE A 301 -34.25 -32.06 15.45
C ILE A 301 -34.01 -30.84 16.37
N SER A 302 -33.59 -31.04 17.62
CA SER A 302 -33.37 -29.96 18.61
C SER A 302 -31.90 -29.78 18.93
N LYS A 303 -31.15 -29.15 18.01
CA LYS A 303 -29.72 -28.88 18.17
C LYS A 303 -29.43 -27.39 18.21
N ASP A 304 -28.82 -26.97 19.30
CA ASP A 304 -28.23 -25.65 19.46
C ASP A 304 -26.76 -25.65 19.05
N LYS A 305 -26.12 -24.48 19.11
CA LYS A 305 -24.68 -24.33 18.87
C LYS A 305 -23.96 -24.04 20.18
N CYS A 306 -22.79 -24.64 20.37
CA CYS A 306 -21.87 -24.26 21.42
C CYS A 306 -21.51 -22.79 21.28
N ARG A 307 -21.66 -22.00 22.35
CA ARG A 307 -21.39 -20.56 22.30
C ARG A 307 -19.94 -20.28 21.92
N VAL A 308 -19.00 -21.12 22.37
CA VAL A 308 -17.55 -20.99 22.22
C VAL A 308 -17.06 -21.43 20.84
N CYS A 309 -17.18 -22.71 20.50
CA CYS A 309 -16.60 -23.25 19.26
C CYS A 309 -17.59 -23.39 18.09
N LYS A 310 -18.85 -22.99 18.28
CA LYS A 310 -19.97 -23.05 17.30
C LYS A 310 -20.37 -24.45 16.80
N ILE A 311 -19.80 -25.51 17.36
CA ILE A 311 -20.21 -26.89 17.06
C ILE A 311 -21.65 -27.17 17.50
N GLN A 312 -22.28 -28.19 16.92
CA GLN A 312 -23.66 -28.56 17.27
C GLN A 312 -23.69 -29.30 18.61
N ILE A 313 -24.67 -28.96 19.45
CA ILE A 313 -24.90 -29.60 20.74
C ILE A 313 -26.39 -29.85 20.95
N CYS A 314 -26.72 -31.01 21.48
CA CYS A 314 -28.07 -31.34 21.91
C CYS A 314 -28.35 -30.77 23.32
N ASN A 315 -29.61 -30.72 23.76
CA ASN A 315 -29.96 -30.21 25.08
C ASN A 315 -29.27 -31.02 26.20
N SER A 316 -29.31 -32.35 26.08
CA SER A 316 -28.69 -33.29 27.02
C SER A 316 -27.15 -33.28 26.99
N CYS A 317 -26.55 -32.73 25.92
CA CYS A 317 -25.11 -32.62 25.71
C CYS A 317 -24.53 -31.27 26.16
N SER A 318 -25.39 -30.34 26.57
CA SER A 318 -25.04 -28.95 26.80
C SER A 318 -24.95 -28.63 28.29
N THR A 319 -23.89 -27.95 28.69
CA THR A 319 -23.75 -27.42 30.04
C THR A 319 -23.83 -25.89 29.98
N LEU A 320 -24.52 -25.26 30.94
CA LEU A 320 -24.54 -23.80 31.05
C LEU A 320 -23.29 -23.32 31.78
N GLY A 321 -22.55 -22.39 31.15
CA GLY A 321 -21.37 -21.79 31.75
C GLY A 321 -21.22 -20.32 31.40
N PRO A 322 -20.38 -19.58 32.14
CA PRO A 322 -20.11 -18.18 31.86
C PRO A 322 -19.31 -18.03 30.58
N VAL A 323 -19.77 -17.13 29.70
CA VAL A 323 -19.11 -16.76 28.45
C VAL A 323 -19.18 -15.25 28.27
N TRP A 324 -18.07 -14.62 27.86
CA TRP A 324 -18.01 -13.19 27.58
C TRP A 324 -18.13 -12.92 26.07
N GLU A 325 -18.62 -11.72 25.74
CA GLU A 325 -18.57 -11.25 24.37
C GLU A 325 -17.13 -10.98 23.95
N SER A 326 -16.73 -11.51 22.80
CA SER A 326 -15.43 -11.27 22.19
C SER A 326 -15.24 -9.81 21.80
N GLN A 327 -13.99 -9.35 21.84
CA GLN A 327 -13.66 -8.01 21.35
C GLN A 327 -13.98 -7.88 19.84
N PRO A 328 -13.64 -8.84 18.97
CA PRO A 328 -14.02 -8.78 17.55
C PRO A 328 -15.54 -8.67 17.33
N TYR A 329 -16.35 -9.40 18.09
CA TYR A 329 -17.81 -9.33 18.00
C TYR A 329 -18.37 -7.95 18.39
N ARG A 330 -17.82 -7.33 19.43
CA ARG A 330 -18.20 -5.94 19.82
C ARG A 330 -17.86 -4.95 18.71
N HIS A 331 -16.71 -5.11 18.06
CA HIS A 331 -16.32 -4.29 16.93
C HIS A 331 -17.21 -4.51 15.71
N MET A 332 -17.58 -5.76 15.39
CA MET A 332 -18.51 -6.10 14.30
C MET A 332 -19.89 -5.46 14.49
N THR A 333 -20.39 -5.45 15.73
CA THR A 333 -21.71 -4.93 16.06
C THR A 333 -21.74 -3.41 16.13
N ILE A 334 -20.73 -2.78 16.74
CA ILE A 334 -20.72 -1.34 17.05
C ILE A 334 -20.05 -0.49 15.97
N CYS A 335 -18.95 -0.97 15.37
CA CYS A 335 -18.22 -0.20 14.38
C CYS A 335 -18.79 -0.48 12.98
N LYS A 336 -19.17 0.60 12.29
CA LYS A 336 -19.84 0.51 10.99
C LYS A 336 -18.94 1.03 9.86
N PRO A 337 -18.92 0.35 8.70
CA PRO A 337 -18.11 0.75 7.56
C PRO A 337 -18.73 1.95 6.84
N CYS A 338 -17.90 2.92 6.46
CA CYS A 338 -18.28 4.15 5.75
C CYS A 338 -17.45 4.32 4.47
N CYS A 339 -18.10 4.77 3.39
CA CYS A 339 -17.38 5.18 2.19
C CYS A 339 -16.63 6.49 2.43
N THR A 340 -15.59 6.74 1.63
CA THR A 340 -14.76 7.97 1.74
C THR A 340 -15.60 9.26 1.68
N LYS A 341 -16.59 9.32 0.78
CA LYS A 341 -17.47 10.49 0.63
C LYS A 341 -18.30 10.74 1.89
N CYS A 342 -18.94 9.69 2.41
CA CYS A 342 -19.75 9.76 3.61
C CYS A 342 -18.89 10.07 4.83
N PHE A 343 -17.75 9.40 5.01
CA PHE A 343 -16.81 9.67 6.10
C PHE A 343 -16.35 11.13 6.08
N TYR A 344 -15.98 11.66 4.91
CA TYR A 344 -15.57 13.05 4.79
C TYR A 344 -16.69 14.02 5.18
N THR A 345 -17.91 13.77 4.69
CA THR A 345 -19.06 14.65 4.91
C THR A 345 -19.55 14.60 6.36
N SER A 346 -19.57 13.43 6.97
CA SER A 346 -20.15 13.24 8.30
C SER A 346 -19.16 13.34 9.45
N TYR A 347 -17.91 12.99 9.21
CA TYR A 347 -16.88 12.99 10.25
C TYR A 347 -15.98 14.20 10.09
N CYS A 348 -15.32 14.35 8.93
CA CYS A 348 -14.31 15.40 8.74
C CYS A 348 -14.91 16.81 8.68
N ARG A 349 -16.08 16.99 8.03
CA ARG A 349 -16.73 18.30 7.93
C ARG A 349 -17.32 18.77 9.26
N ILE A 350 -17.98 17.86 9.99
CA ILE A 350 -18.60 18.16 11.29
C ILE A 350 -17.54 18.37 12.39
N ASP A 351 -16.41 17.66 12.34
CA ASP A 351 -15.28 17.85 13.28
C ASP A 351 -14.71 19.27 13.20
N ARG A 352 -14.67 19.87 12.01
CA ARG A 352 -14.20 21.25 11.80
C ARG A 352 -15.07 22.30 12.49
N GLU A 353 -16.36 22.03 12.63
CA GLU A 353 -17.32 22.92 13.31
C GLU A 353 -17.26 22.78 14.85
N ARG A 354 -16.81 21.61 15.37
CA ARG A 354 -16.90 21.26 16.78
C ARG A 354 -15.75 21.76 17.69
N ARG A 355 -14.71 22.42 17.17
CA ARG A 355 -13.53 22.97 17.89
C ARG A 355 -12.73 22.00 18.79
N HIS A 356 -13.26 20.82 19.13
CA HIS A 356 -12.61 19.77 19.90
C HIS A 356 -12.67 18.43 19.17
N LYS A 357 -11.50 17.97 18.74
CA LYS A 357 -11.30 16.68 18.09
C LYS A 357 -11.41 15.57 19.11
N ARG A 358 -12.40 14.69 18.99
CA ARG A 358 -12.41 13.43 19.76
C ARG A 358 -11.66 12.37 18.96
N THR A 359 -10.40 12.16 19.33
CA THR A 359 -9.56 11.09 18.74
C THR A 359 -9.84 9.73 19.35
N ASP A 360 -10.39 9.72 20.56
CA ASP A 360 -10.58 8.52 21.35
C ASP A 360 -12.07 8.26 21.59
N HIS A 361 -12.42 6.99 21.64
CA HIS A 361 -13.74 6.56 22.06
C HIS A 361 -14.03 7.09 23.48
N ARG A 362 -15.31 7.37 23.78
CA ARG A 362 -15.73 7.73 25.14
C ARG A 362 -15.37 6.57 26.10
N ALA A 363 -14.93 6.85 27.32
CA ALA A 363 -14.61 5.82 28.33
C ALA A 363 -15.80 4.86 28.62
N THR A 364 -17.03 5.25 28.32
CA THR A 364 -18.24 4.42 28.44
C THR A 364 -18.51 3.53 27.22
N CYS A 365 -17.72 3.65 26.16
CA CYS A 365 -17.91 2.89 24.93
C CYS A 365 -17.26 1.51 25.06
N LYS A 366 -18.02 0.47 24.71
CA LYS A 366 -17.58 -0.94 24.80
C LYS A 366 -16.37 -1.29 23.91
N VAL A 367 -16.03 -0.41 22.95
CA VAL A 367 -14.85 -0.53 22.06
C VAL A 367 -13.72 0.46 22.42
N ALA A 368 -13.84 1.24 23.50
CA ALA A 368 -12.85 2.27 23.84
C ALA A 368 -11.53 1.73 24.35
N HIS A 369 -11.51 0.49 24.79
CA HIS A 369 -10.39 -0.13 25.43
C HIS A 369 -9.75 -1.13 24.48
N GLY A 370 -8.75 -0.69 23.73
CA GLY A 370 -7.85 -1.60 23.04
C GLY A 370 -7.14 -2.51 24.05
N ASN A 371 -7.05 -3.81 23.73
CA ASN A 371 -6.25 -4.82 24.44
C ASN A 371 -6.39 -4.85 25.99
N ILE A 372 -7.57 -4.60 26.56
CA ILE A 372 -7.80 -5.05 27.95
C ILE A 372 -8.02 -6.56 27.91
N LYS A 373 -6.93 -7.29 28.16
CA LYS A 373 -6.97 -8.72 28.44
C LYS A 373 -7.88 -8.94 29.64
N PHE A 374 -8.91 -9.77 29.47
CA PHE A 374 -9.65 -10.59 30.45
C PHE A 374 -10.17 -9.99 31.76
N ALA A 375 -9.34 -9.28 32.49
CA ALA A 375 -9.65 -8.75 33.80
C ALA A 375 -10.39 -7.43 33.65
N GLN A 376 -11.67 -7.38 34.01
CA GLN A 376 -12.19 -6.39 35.00
C GLN A 376 -13.71 -6.23 35.08
N ARG A 377 -14.55 -7.04 34.41
CA ARG A 377 -16.01 -7.00 34.71
C ARG A 377 -16.62 -8.39 34.88
N PRO A 378 -16.65 -8.94 36.11
CA PRO A 378 -17.39 -10.17 36.42
C PRO A 378 -18.89 -10.08 36.09
N ASN A 379 -19.46 -8.87 36.00
CA ASN A 379 -20.88 -8.65 35.70
C ASN A 379 -21.25 -8.72 34.20
N ASP A 380 -20.29 -8.88 33.29
CA ASP A 380 -20.55 -8.91 31.84
C ASP A 380 -20.63 -10.35 31.28
N ALA A 381 -20.55 -11.37 32.14
CA ALA A 381 -20.64 -12.77 31.75
C ALA A 381 -22.09 -13.14 31.41
N ILE A 382 -22.30 -13.71 30.23
CA ILE A 382 -23.60 -14.24 29.79
C ILE A 382 -23.58 -15.76 30.00
N GLN A 383 -24.70 -16.34 30.47
CA GLN A 383 -24.83 -17.79 30.48
C GLN A 383 -24.97 -18.33 29.05
N GLY A 384 -23.97 -19.09 28.61
CA GLY A 384 -23.93 -19.73 27.30
C GLY A 384 -23.94 -21.24 27.43
N ARG A 385 -24.54 -21.91 26.44
CA ARG A 385 -24.45 -23.37 26.31
C ARG A 385 -23.08 -23.78 25.78
N LEU A 386 -22.42 -24.68 26.49
CA LEU A 386 -21.08 -25.18 26.22
C LEU A 386 -21.14 -26.67 25.86
N CYS A 387 -20.28 -27.09 24.94
CA CYS A 387 -20.01 -28.51 24.77
C CYS A 387 -19.05 -29.01 25.85
N ARG A 388 -19.01 -30.32 26.07
CA ARG A 388 -18.11 -30.98 27.02
C ARG A 388 -16.63 -30.58 26.86
N LEU A 389 -16.16 -30.42 25.61
CA LEU A 389 -14.77 -30.00 25.34
C LEU A 389 -14.50 -28.55 25.76
N CYS A 390 -15.49 -27.66 25.62
CA CYS A 390 -15.35 -26.27 26.06
C CYS A 390 -15.56 -26.13 27.57
N GLU A 391 -16.38 -26.99 28.17
CA GLU A 391 -16.62 -27.00 29.62
C GLU A 391 -15.34 -27.30 30.42
N VAL A 392 -14.50 -28.22 29.95
CA VAL A 392 -13.24 -28.56 30.65
C VAL A 392 -12.19 -27.44 30.55
N LYS A 393 -12.32 -26.54 29.57
CA LYS A 393 -11.38 -25.43 29.36
C LYS A 393 -11.57 -24.31 30.39
N THR A 394 -10.48 -23.62 30.72
CA THR A 394 -10.56 -22.43 31.56
C THR A 394 -11.31 -21.30 30.84
N PRO A 395 -11.90 -20.34 31.58
CA PRO A 395 -12.51 -19.15 31.00
C PRO A 395 -11.62 -18.46 29.95
N GLU A 396 -10.32 -18.33 30.24
CA GLU A 396 -9.31 -17.70 29.39
C GLU A 396 -9.17 -18.43 28.05
N GLN A 397 -9.06 -19.75 28.08
CA GLN A 397 -8.95 -20.58 26.90
C GLN A 397 -10.22 -20.56 26.05
N ARG A 398 -11.41 -20.54 26.68
CA ARG A 398 -12.69 -20.44 25.96
C ARG A 398 -12.78 -19.14 25.18
N GLN A 399 -12.32 -18.05 25.77
CA GLN A 399 -12.38 -16.74 25.16
C GLN A 399 -11.34 -16.56 24.06
N GLU A 400 -10.15 -17.16 24.19
CA GLU A 400 -9.16 -17.17 23.11
C GLU A 400 -9.69 -17.87 21.85
N ILE A 401 -10.40 -18.99 22.03
CA ILE A 401 -11.07 -19.69 20.92
C ILE A 401 -12.15 -18.79 20.30
N LEU A 402 -12.97 -18.15 21.12
CA LEU A 402 -14.01 -17.22 20.68
C LEU A 402 -13.45 -16.02 19.89
N ASP A 403 -12.45 -15.34 20.45
CA ASP A 403 -11.79 -14.19 19.82
C ASP A 403 -11.17 -14.60 18.49
N THR A 404 -10.56 -15.80 18.42
CA THR A 404 -9.97 -16.32 17.20
C THR A 404 -11.03 -16.58 16.12
N GLN A 405 -12.15 -17.21 16.48
CA GLN A 405 -13.24 -17.49 15.55
C GLN A 405 -13.92 -16.21 15.06
N ASP A 406 -14.29 -15.32 15.98
CA ASP A 406 -14.98 -14.07 15.64
C ASP A 406 -14.07 -13.14 14.81
N ARG A 407 -12.74 -13.20 15.02
CA ARG A 407 -11.76 -12.52 14.15
C ARG A 407 -11.74 -13.09 12.74
N LEU A 408 -11.82 -14.42 12.58
CA LEU A 408 -11.89 -15.05 11.27
C LEU A 408 -13.20 -14.71 10.55
N GLU A 409 -14.32 -14.68 11.27
CA GLU A 409 -15.63 -14.28 10.74
C GLU A 409 -15.61 -12.81 10.27
N LEU A 410 -15.11 -11.91 11.11
CA LEU A 410 -14.96 -10.50 10.74
C LEU A 410 -14.07 -10.32 9.50
N GLN A 411 -13.01 -11.10 9.36
CA GLN A 411 -12.16 -11.08 8.17
C GLN A 411 -12.88 -11.60 6.92
N ARG A 412 -13.79 -12.56 7.05
CA ARG A 412 -14.61 -13.04 5.91
C ARG A 412 -15.64 -12.00 5.50
N GLU A 413 -16.43 -11.49 6.45
CA GLU A 413 -17.41 -10.43 6.17
C GLU A 413 -16.74 -9.19 5.55
N ALA A 414 -15.53 -8.87 6.00
CA ALA A 414 -14.77 -7.78 5.43
C ALA A 414 -14.17 -8.08 4.05
N ARG A 415 -14.02 -9.34 3.62
CA ARG A 415 -13.65 -9.65 2.22
C ARG A 415 -14.84 -9.49 1.28
N ASP A 416 -16.05 -9.76 1.77
CA ASP A 416 -17.28 -9.61 1.01
C ASP A 416 -17.64 -8.13 0.77
N HIS A 417 -18.62 -7.91 -0.12
CA HIS A 417 -19.08 -6.58 -0.54
C HIS A 417 -19.88 -5.88 0.57
N LEU A 418 -19.18 -5.30 1.55
CA LEU A 418 -19.80 -4.46 2.59
C LEU A 418 -20.49 -3.23 1.97
N ALA A 419 -21.63 -2.81 2.53
CA ALA A 419 -22.28 -1.56 2.17
C ALA A 419 -21.89 -0.43 3.15
N CYS A 420 -21.85 0.81 2.66
CA CYS A 420 -21.67 1.97 3.52
C CYS A 420 -22.87 2.12 4.46
N SER A 421 -22.64 2.27 5.77
CA SER A 421 -23.72 2.43 6.74
C SER A 421 -24.53 3.72 6.64
N ARG A 422 -24.09 4.68 5.81
CA ARG A 422 -24.73 5.99 5.63
C ARG A 422 -25.46 6.12 4.29
N CYS A 423 -24.79 5.78 3.19
CA CYS A 423 -25.40 5.88 1.85
C CYS A 423 -25.86 4.54 1.29
N ASN A 424 -25.63 3.42 1.99
CA ASN A 424 -25.92 2.05 1.55
C ASN A 424 -25.27 1.64 0.22
N GLU A 425 -24.38 2.47 -0.36
CA GLU A 425 -23.61 2.11 -1.53
C GLU A 425 -22.62 0.98 -1.21
N ARG A 426 -22.48 0.05 -2.16
CA ARG A 426 -21.51 -1.04 -2.05
C ARG A 426 -20.09 -0.48 -2.01
N LEU A 427 -19.33 -0.87 -0.98
CA LEU A 427 -17.93 -0.54 -0.83
C LEU A 427 -17.09 -1.50 -1.67
N SER A 428 -16.10 -0.97 -2.38
CA SER A 428 -15.18 -1.80 -3.13
C SER A 428 -14.36 -2.70 -2.21
N SER A 429 -14.09 -3.92 -2.66
CA SER A 429 -13.07 -4.81 -2.07
C SER A 429 -11.70 -4.14 -2.05
N ASN A 430 -11.46 -3.25 -3.01
CA ASN A 430 -10.17 -2.60 -3.24
C ASN A 430 -10.09 -1.11 -2.85
N GLY A 431 -11.05 -0.56 -2.11
CA GLY A 431 -11.04 0.86 -1.69
C GLY A 431 -10.66 1.06 -0.22
N PRO A 432 -10.29 2.30 0.19
CA PRO A 432 -10.13 2.64 1.59
C PRO A 432 -11.47 2.49 2.32
N ARG A 433 -11.49 1.70 3.39
CA ARG A 433 -12.65 1.50 4.26
C ARG A 433 -12.45 2.26 5.58
N TRP A 434 -13.46 3.01 5.97
CA TRP A 434 -13.45 3.81 7.20
C TRP A 434 -14.40 3.17 8.19
N TRP A 435 -13.96 2.99 9.43
CA TRP A 435 -14.80 2.40 10.49
C TRP A 435 -15.13 3.50 11.48
N VAL A 436 -16.43 3.73 11.67
CA VAL A 436 -16.94 4.72 12.62
C VAL A 436 -17.78 4.00 13.65
N CYS A 437 -17.48 4.21 14.92
CA CYS A 437 -18.27 3.65 16.00
C CYS A 437 -19.64 4.33 16.05
N ALA A 438 -20.71 3.54 15.94
CA ALA A 438 -22.08 4.05 15.96
C ALA A 438 -22.47 4.66 17.32
N TYR A 439 -21.76 4.30 18.40
CA TYR A 439 -22.07 4.78 19.75
C TYR A 439 -21.41 6.13 20.07
N CYS A 440 -20.19 6.37 19.61
CA CYS A 440 -19.45 7.59 19.94
C CYS A 440 -19.17 8.50 18.75
N ASP A 441 -19.53 8.09 17.54
CA ASP A 441 -19.25 8.79 16.28
C ASP A 441 -17.75 9.09 16.06
N VAL A 442 -16.87 8.29 16.65
CA VAL A 442 -15.40 8.41 16.50
C VAL A 442 -14.90 7.36 15.53
N GLU A 443 -13.89 7.71 14.73
CA GLU A 443 -13.17 6.77 13.86
C GLU A 443 -12.50 5.69 14.73
N CYS A 444 -12.77 4.42 14.43
CA CYS A 444 -12.11 3.30 15.08
C CYS A 444 -10.78 2.99 14.38
N HIS A 445 -9.69 2.96 15.16
CA HIS A 445 -8.32 2.67 14.68
C HIS A 445 -7.83 1.26 15.02
N ASP A 446 -8.69 0.40 15.55
CA ASP A 446 -8.33 -0.94 15.97
C ASP A 446 -7.88 -1.81 14.78
N HIS A 447 -6.77 -2.54 14.94
CA HIS A 447 -6.20 -3.47 13.97
C HIS A 447 -7.13 -4.64 13.62
N ILE A 448 -8.18 -4.87 14.42
CA ILE A 448 -9.23 -5.86 14.15
C ILE A 448 -9.99 -5.54 12.85
N HIS A 449 -10.12 -4.26 12.47
CA HIS A 449 -10.81 -3.85 11.25
C HIS A 449 -9.89 -3.79 10.03
N PRO A 450 -10.27 -4.37 8.88
CA PRO A 450 -9.57 -4.11 7.62
C PRO A 450 -9.84 -2.66 7.16
N PRO A 451 -8.84 -1.81 6.83
CA PRO A 451 -7.46 -2.11 6.44
C PRO A 451 -6.39 -1.80 7.51
N TRP A 452 -6.74 -1.73 8.80
CA TRP A 452 -5.81 -1.45 9.90
C TRP A 452 -4.96 -2.66 10.32
N ALA A 453 -5.42 -3.88 9.99
CA ALA A 453 -4.58 -5.06 10.02
C ALA A 453 -3.47 -4.91 8.95
N LEU A 454 -2.21 -4.82 9.38
CA LEU A 454 -1.09 -5.20 8.52
C LEU A 454 -1.37 -6.65 8.13
N GLY A 455 -1.61 -6.91 6.84
CA GLY A 455 -2.00 -8.23 6.36
C GLY A 455 -1.07 -9.30 6.91
N VAL A 456 -1.67 -10.35 7.49
CA VAL A 456 -1.02 -11.64 7.71
C VAL A 456 -0.64 -12.22 6.35
#